data_AF-A0A2E2MM22-F1
#
_entry.id   AF-A0A2E2MM22-F1
#
_cell.length_a   1.000
_cell.length_b   1.000
_cell.length_c   1.000
_cell.angle_alpha   90.00
_cell.angle_beta   90.00
_cell.angle_gamma   90.00
#
_symmetry.space_group_name_H-M   'P 1'
#
loop_
_entity.id
_entity.type
_entity.pdbx_description
1 polymer ?
#
loop_
_entity_poly.entity_id
_entity_poly.type
_entity_poly.pdbx_seq_one_letter_code
_entity_poly.pdbx_strand_id
1 'polypeptide(L)'
;MPTPTDDFWLFAYGSLMWDADFPHAETRPARLYGYHRALCLYSFDYRGTREVPGLVLGLDRGGSCRGLGFRIRGRDRDAVMAHLHERETSEGEYHLRWLKMTVGAETVTGAAFVVNHANDYYAGPRPPDEAARMVAQGHGRRGACVDYLKNTVAHLREMGIRDQGLERVLREVGQLLHQREPVLDRKP
;
A
#
# COMPACT_ATOMS: atom_id res chain seq x y z
N MET A 1 10.22 21.64 9.15
CA MET A 1 10.56 20.87 7.93
C MET A 1 12.07 20.72 7.92
N PRO A 2 12.61 19.52 7.66
CA PRO A 2 14.06 19.35 7.53
C PRO A 2 14.60 20.21 6.38
N THR A 3 15.77 20.81 6.58
CA THR A 3 16.45 21.57 5.52
C THR A 3 16.88 20.61 4.41
N PRO A 4 17.10 21.09 3.16
CA PRO A 4 17.45 20.21 2.03
C PRO A 4 18.66 19.30 2.28
N THR A 5 19.56 19.70 3.18
CA THR A 5 20.78 18.99 3.54
C THR A 5 20.64 18.02 4.71
N ASP A 6 19.52 18.02 5.41
CA ASP A 6 19.31 17.13 6.56
C ASP A 6 18.85 15.74 6.11
N ASP A 7 19.34 14.72 6.83
CA ASP A 7 18.76 13.38 6.77
C ASP A 7 17.26 13.43 7.11
N PHE A 8 16.47 12.56 6.49
CA PHE A 8 15.06 12.42 6.82
C PHE A 8 14.59 10.97 6.81
N TRP A 9 13.46 10.71 7.47
CA TRP A 9 12.81 9.41 7.46
C TRP A 9 11.70 9.36 6.43
N LEU A 10 11.66 8.31 5.61
CA LEU A 10 10.54 7.97 4.74
C LEU A 10 9.77 6.80 5.35
N PHE A 11 8.45 6.96 5.52
CA PHE A 11 7.56 5.91 5.99
C PHE A 11 7.02 5.09 4.82
N ALA A 12 7.28 3.78 4.87
CA ALA A 12 6.77 2.81 3.92
C ALA A 12 5.72 1.91 4.58
N TYR A 13 4.60 1.73 3.89
CA TYR A 13 3.47 0.92 4.34
C TYR A 13 2.98 -0.09 3.30
N GLY A 14 3.50 -0.06 2.08
CA GLY A 14 3.13 -0.94 0.97
C GLY A 14 4.38 -1.53 0.30
N SER A 15 4.40 -1.54 -1.04
CA SER A 15 5.48 -2.10 -1.87
C SER A 15 6.89 -1.63 -1.47
N LEU A 16 7.04 -0.35 -1.11
CA LEU A 16 8.33 0.20 -0.67
C LEU A 16 8.96 -0.56 0.50
N MET A 17 8.18 -1.32 1.28
CA MET A 17 8.72 -2.10 2.41
C MET A 17 9.60 -3.28 1.96
N TRP A 18 9.36 -3.85 0.78
CA TRP A 18 10.12 -4.99 0.24
C TRP A 18 10.79 -4.68 -1.11
N ASP A 19 10.41 -3.57 -1.75
CA ASP A 19 10.92 -3.10 -3.03
C ASP A 19 11.24 -1.62 -2.91
N ALA A 20 12.25 -1.26 -2.11
CA ALA A 20 12.62 0.13 -1.89
C ALA A 20 13.19 0.75 -3.18
N ASP A 21 14.17 0.10 -3.82
CA ASP A 21 14.86 0.58 -5.03
C ASP A 21 15.40 2.03 -4.93
N PHE A 22 15.88 2.42 -3.75
CA PHE A 22 16.56 3.70 -3.54
C PHE A 22 17.62 3.62 -2.43
N PRO A 23 18.66 4.48 -2.49
CA PRO A 23 19.68 4.54 -1.45
C PRO A 23 19.09 5.03 -0.11
N HIS A 24 19.38 4.30 0.96
CA HIS A 24 19.04 4.68 2.33
C HIS A 24 20.17 4.28 3.27
N ALA A 25 20.36 5.04 4.34
CA ALA A 25 21.36 4.78 5.36
C ALA A 25 20.97 3.62 6.29
N GLU A 26 19.67 3.46 6.52
CA GLU A 26 19.16 2.62 7.58
C GLU A 26 17.68 2.32 7.39
N THR A 27 17.25 1.14 7.84
CA THR A 27 15.85 0.70 7.86
C THR A 27 15.48 0.26 9.26
N ARG A 28 14.37 0.78 9.79
CA ARG A 28 13.87 0.44 11.13
C ARG A 28 12.35 0.22 11.12
N PRO A 29 11.81 -0.61 12.03
CA PRO A 29 10.37 -0.67 12.25
C PRO A 29 9.80 0.71 12.58
N ALA A 30 8.67 1.05 11.95
CA ALA A 30 8.02 2.32 12.15
C ALA A 30 6.52 2.18 12.39
N ARG A 31 5.95 3.16 13.08
CA ARG A 31 4.52 3.30 13.29
C ARG A 31 4.09 4.75 13.05
N LEU A 32 3.06 4.91 12.24
CA LEU A 32 2.42 6.19 11.97
C LEU A 32 1.03 6.20 12.61
N TYR A 33 0.76 7.20 13.44
CA TYR A 33 -0.55 7.39 14.07
C TYR A 33 -1.41 8.37 13.27
N GLY A 34 -2.73 8.21 13.36
CA GLY A 34 -3.69 9.02 12.61
C GLY A 34 -3.86 8.59 11.16
N TYR A 35 -3.22 7.49 10.75
CA TYR A 35 -3.34 6.88 9.43
C TYR A 35 -3.34 5.35 9.52
N HIS A 36 -4.02 4.67 8.60
CA HIS A 36 -4.06 3.22 8.50
C HIS A 36 -3.92 2.77 7.05
N ARG A 37 -3.42 1.56 6.87
CA ARG A 37 -3.36 0.90 5.57
C ARG A 37 -4.77 0.45 5.17
N ALA A 38 -5.21 0.81 3.96
CA ALA A 38 -6.52 0.44 3.45
C ALA A 38 -6.47 0.10 1.95
N LEU A 39 -7.33 -0.80 1.50
CA LEU A 39 -7.64 -0.98 0.08
C LEU A 39 -8.62 0.12 -0.34
N CYS A 40 -8.10 1.30 -0.69
CA CYS A 40 -8.90 2.51 -0.92
C CYS A 40 -8.54 3.25 -2.22
N LEU A 41 -7.75 2.64 -3.09
CA LEU A 41 -7.39 3.19 -4.39
C LEU A 41 -7.83 2.26 -5.51
N TYR A 42 -8.55 2.79 -6.49
CA TYR A 42 -8.81 2.09 -7.73
C TYR A 42 -7.49 1.87 -8.49
N SER A 43 -7.35 0.69 -9.09
CA SER A 43 -6.29 0.44 -10.07
C SER A 43 -6.93 0.17 -11.43
N PHE A 44 -6.81 1.14 -12.32
CA PHE A 44 -7.37 1.07 -13.67
C PHE A 44 -6.40 0.51 -14.71
N ASP A 45 -5.13 0.27 -14.35
CA ASP A 45 -4.10 -0.19 -15.30
C ASP A 45 -3.29 -1.38 -14.81
N TYR A 46 -2.80 -1.34 -13.57
CA TYR A 46 -1.87 -2.36 -13.08
C TYR A 46 -2.57 -3.61 -12.56
N ARG A 47 -3.67 -3.44 -11.85
CA ARG A 47 -4.44 -4.53 -11.21
C ARG A 47 -5.90 -4.57 -11.65
N GLY A 48 -6.26 -3.82 -12.67
CA GLY A 48 -7.59 -3.80 -13.28
C GLY A 48 -7.57 -3.04 -14.59
N THR A 49 -8.77 -2.75 -15.11
CA THR A 49 -9.01 -1.86 -16.26
C THR A 49 -9.96 -0.74 -15.85
N ARG A 50 -10.25 0.22 -16.75
CA ARG A 50 -11.28 1.25 -16.49
C ARG A 50 -12.68 0.65 -16.35
N GLU A 51 -12.98 -0.42 -17.07
CA GLU A 51 -14.26 -1.12 -17.05
C GLU A 51 -14.38 -2.04 -15.83
N VAL A 52 -13.27 -2.70 -15.46
CA VAL A 52 -13.21 -3.65 -14.35
C VAL A 52 -12.04 -3.27 -13.44
N PRO A 53 -12.20 -2.26 -12.58
CA PRO A 53 -11.12 -1.78 -11.74
C PRO A 53 -10.71 -2.80 -10.69
N GLY A 54 -9.41 -2.84 -10.41
CA GLY A 54 -8.85 -3.46 -9.22
C GLY A 54 -8.89 -2.50 -8.04
N LEU A 55 -8.49 -3.00 -6.87
CA LEU A 55 -8.43 -2.21 -5.64
C LEU A 55 -7.08 -2.44 -4.96
N VAL A 56 -6.31 -1.37 -4.75
CA VAL A 56 -4.95 -1.38 -4.22
C VAL A 56 -4.81 -0.54 -2.97
N LEU A 57 -3.66 -0.66 -2.31
CA LEU A 57 -3.42 -0.02 -1.03
C LEU A 57 -3.25 1.49 -1.14
N GLY A 58 -3.77 2.20 -0.15
CA GLY A 58 -3.38 3.55 0.20
C GLY A 58 -3.21 3.69 1.72
N LEU A 59 -2.62 4.80 2.13
CA LEU A 59 -2.54 5.21 3.53
C LEU A 59 -3.59 6.29 3.78
N ASP A 60 -4.71 5.88 4.39
CA ASP A 60 -5.89 6.72 4.64
C ASP A 60 -5.90 7.20 6.10
N ARG A 61 -6.67 8.25 6.38
CA ARG A 61 -6.79 8.89 7.69
C ARG A 61 -7.46 7.95 8.71
N GLY A 62 -7.05 8.08 9.97
CA GLY A 62 -7.58 7.34 11.12
C GLY A 62 -6.71 6.16 11.54
N GLY A 63 -6.82 5.75 12.80
CA GLY A 63 -6.14 4.56 13.33
C GLY A 63 -4.61 4.71 13.46
N SER A 64 -3.90 3.62 13.18
CA SER A 64 -2.43 3.59 13.13
C SER A 64 -1.94 2.54 12.12
N CYS A 65 -0.79 2.80 11.50
CA CYS A 65 -0.17 1.92 10.53
C CYS A 65 1.21 1.48 11.01
N ARG A 66 1.45 0.17 10.99
CA ARG A 66 2.79 -0.41 11.15
C ARG A 66 3.45 -0.55 9.78
N GLY A 67 4.69 -0.11 9.69
CA GLY A 67 5.47 -0.08 8.46
C GLY A 67 6.97 -0.09 8.73
N LEU A 68 7.74 0.39 7.77
CA LEU A 68 9.18 0.61 7.90
C LEU A 68 9.49 2.10 7.75
N GLY A 69 10.51 2.56 8.47
CA GLY A 69 11.14 3.85 8.28
C GLY A 69 12.47 3.64 7.57
N PHE A 70 12.68 4.33 6.46
CA PHE A 70 13.95 4.40 5.76
C PHE A 70 14.62 5.75 6.04
N ARG A 71 15.83 5.75 6.60
CA ARG A 71 16.59 6.98 6.78
C ARG A 71 17.31 7.31 5.48
N ILE A 72 16.88 8.36 4.82
CA ILE A 72 17.48 8.89 3.60
C ILE A 72 18.53 9.92 4.01
N ARG A 73 19.72 9.83 3.41
CA ARG A 73 20.77 10.83 3.67
C ARG A 73 20.40 12.14 2.99
N GLY A 74 20.71 13.27 3.62
CA GLY A 74 20.41 14.58 3.01
C GLY A 74 20.95 14.75 1.59
N ARG A 75 22.16 14.23 1.32
CA ARG A 75 22.77 14.24 -0.03
C ARG A 75 22.01 13.44 -1.09
N ASP A 76 21.21 12.46 -0.69
CA ASP A 76 20.46 11.57 -1.59
C ASP A 76 19.01 12.06 -1.76
N ARG A 77 18.58 13.08 -0.99
CA ARG A 77 17.19 13.54 -0.88
C ARG A 77 16.53 13.80 -2.23
N ASP A 78 17.12 14.66 -3.05
CA ASP A 78 16.45 15.10 -4.29
C ASP A 78 16.29 13.95 -5.28
N ALA A 79 17.32 13.10 -5.42
CA ALA A 79 17.26 11.91 -6.27
C ALA A 79 16.20 10.91 -5.79
N VAL A 80 16.16 10.62 -4.49
CA VAL A 80 15.16 9.71 -3.89
C VAL A 80 13.75 10.26 -4.03
N MET A 81 13.55 11.55 -3.74
CA MET A 81 12.24 12.19 -3.85
C MET A 81 11.74 12.26 -5.29
N ALA A 82 12.61 12.53 -6.26
CA ALA A 82 12.27 12.51 -7.68
C ALA A 82 11.86 11.10 -8.14
N HIS A 83 12.66 10.09 -7.80
CA HIS A 83 12.34 8.69 -8.11
C HIS A 83 11.01 8.25 -7.50
N LEU A 84 10.77 8.56 -6.23
CA LEU A 84 9.50 8.23 -5.57
C LEU A 84 8.31 8.98 -6.18
N HIS A 85 8.51 10.23 -6.61
CA HIS A 85 7.45 10.97 -7.27
C HIS A 85 7.05 10.33 -8.59
N GLU A 86 8.02 9.94 -9.43
CA GLU A 86 7.79 9.23 -10.69
C GLU A 86 7.14 7.86 -10.48
N ARG A 87 7.57 7.12 -9.45
CA ARG A 87 7.05 5.79 -9.13
C ARG A 87 5.64 5.80 -8.55
N GLU A 88 5.34 6.75 -7.67
CA GLU A 88 4.12 6.73 -6.86
C GLU A 88 3.06 7.74 -7.33
N THR A 89 3.41 8.78 -8.08
CA THR A 89 2.51 9.95 -8.28
C THR A 89 2.22 10.27 -9.75
N SER A 90 2.18 9.28 -10.63
CA SER A 90 1.92 9.52 -12.06
C SER A 90 0.57 10.18 -12.34
N GLU A 91 -0.47 9.87 -11.55
CA GLU A 91 -1.85 10.38 -11.77
C GLU A 91 -2.37 11.20 -10.57
N GLY A 92 -1.50 11.57 -9.62
CA GLY A 92 -1.87 12.38 -8.45
C GLY A 92 -2.62 11.63 -7.34
N GLU A 93 -2.50 10.30 -7.28
CA GLU A 93 -3.20 9.42 -6.33
C GLU A 93 -2.74 9.62 -4.88
N TYR A 94 -1.53 10.15 -4.69
CA TYR A 94 -0.94 10.38 -3.38
C TYR A 94 -0.47 11.81 -3.18
N HIS A 95 -0.48 12.21 -1.91
CA HIS A 95 0.15 13.40 -1.39
C HIS A 95 1.39 13.02 -0.58
N LEU A 96 2.51 13.68 -0.86
CA LEU A 96 3.60 13.71 0.10
C LEU A 96 3.22 14.56 1.31
N ARG A 97 3.37 14.00 2.52
CA ARG A 97 3.17 14.70 3.79
C ARG A 97 4.32 14.46 4.73
N TRP A 98 4.67 15.50 5.49
CA TRP A 98 5.63 15.41 6.59
C TRP A 98 4.88 15.21 7.89
N LEU A 99 4.99 14.02 8.47
CA LEU A 99 4.19 13.55 9.58
C LEU A 99 5.08 13.08 10.73
N LYS A 100 4.55 13.19 11.96
CA LYS A 100 5.19 12.58 13.13
C LYS A 100 4.99 11.07 13.08
N MET A 101 6.06 10.31 13.21
CA MET A 101 6.06 8.85 13.24
C MET A 101 7.01 8.35 14.32
N THR A 102 6.72 7.17 14.86
CA THR A 102 7.63 6.47 15.77
C THR A 102 8.50 5.54 14.94
N VAL A 103 9.83 5.65 15.05
CA VAL A 103 10.81 4.79 14.38
C VAL A 103 11.69 4.17 15.46
N GLY A 104 11.63 2.84 15.62
CA GLY A 104 12.18 2.20 16.81
C GLY A 104 11.56 2.75 18.10
N ALA A 105 12.37 3.36 18.95
CA ALA A 105 11.94 4.02 20.19
C ALA A 105 11.80 5.55 20.05
N GLU A 106 12.12 6.12 18.90
CA GLU A 106 12.23 7.56 18.69
C GLU A 106 10.98 8.09 17.98
N THR A 107 10.55 9.31 18.31
CA THR A 107 9.51 10.01 17.54
C THR A 107 10.17 11.08 16.67
N VAL A 108 10.00 10.96 15.36
CA VAL A 108 10.64 11.81 14.35
C VAL A 108 9.58 12.40 13.42
N THR A 109 9.93 13.49 12.73
CA THR A 109 9.12 13.96 11.59
C THR A 109 9.72 13.38 10.31
N GLY A 110 8.91 12.71 9.51
CA GLY A 110 9.34 12.08 8.26
C GLY A 110 8.29 12.20 7.15
N ALA A 111 8.70 11.88 5.94
CA ALA A 111 7.87 11.87 4.74
C ALA A 111 7.00 10.60 4.69
N ALA A 112 5.76 10.74 4.21
CA ALA A 112 4.88 9.63 3.88
C ALA A 112 4.00 10.00 2.69
N PHE A 113 3.74 9.03 1.80
CA PHE A 113 2.74 9.16 0.74
C PHE A 113 1.37 8.76 1.28
N VAL A 114 0.47 9.73 1.45
CA VAL A 114 -0.91 9.50 1.92
C VAL A 114 -1.87 9.62 0.76
N VAL A 115 -3.00 8.92 0.82
CA VAL A 115 -3.96 8.94 -0.29
C VAL A 115 -4.51 10.36 -0.54
N ASN A 116 -4.72 10.71 -1.81
CA ASN A 116 -5.36 11.94 -2.23
C ASN A 116 -6.87 11.74 -2.37
N HIS A 117 -7.64 12.21 -1.37
CA HIS A 117 -9.10 12.05 -1.34
C HIS A 117 -9.83 12.86 -2.43
N ALA A 118 -9.16 13.84 -3.04
CA ALA A 118 -9.72 14.65 -4.12
C ALA A 118 -9.44 14.05 -5.51
N ASN A 119 -8.70 12.94 -5.59
CA ASN A 119 -8.40 12.26 -6.84
C ASN A 119 -9.51 11.26 -7.18
N ASP A 120 -9.83 11.12 -8.47
CA ASP A 120 -10.86 10.20 -8.97
C ASP A 120 -10.54 8.72 -8.72
N TYR A 121 -9.28 8.40 -8.41
CA TYR A 121 -8.80 7.06 -8.08
C TYR A 121 -9.09 6.72 -6.61
N TYR A 122 -9.48 7.70 -5.78
CA TYR A 122 -9.88 7.42 -4.41
C TYR A 122 -11.22 6.68 -4.36
N ALA A 123 -11.16 5.41 -3.97
CA ALA A 123 -12.34 4.55 -3.86
C ALA A 123 -13.07 4.75 -2.53
N GLY A 124 -12.50 5.46 -1.57
CA GLY A 124 -13.05 5.53 -0.21
C GLY A 124 -12.88 4.24 0.59
N PRO A 125 -13.33 4.22 1.85
CA PRO A 125 -13.42 2.99 2.62
C PRO A 125 -14.47 2.06 2.00
N ARG A 126 -14.13 0.78 1.84
CA ARG A 126 -15.02 -0.24 1.28
C ARG A 126 -15.35 -1.32 2.30
N PRO A 127 -16.62 -1.76 2.40
CA PRO A 127 -16.96 -2.99 3.06
C PRO A 127 -16.08 -4.14 2.56
N PRO A 128 -15.65 -5.07 3.44
CA PRO A 128 -14.76 -6.16 3.04
C PRO A 128 -15.27 -6.99 1.85
N ASP A 129 -16.58 -7.19 1.73
CA ASP A 129 -17.20 -8.01 0.68
C ASP A 129 -17.17 -7.31 -0.68
N GLU A 130 -17.32 -5.98 -0.68
CA GLU A 130 -17.19 -5.15 -1.87
C GLU A 130 -15.72 -5.08 -2.31
N ALA A 131 -14.81 -4.83 -1.36
CA ALA A 131 -13.38 -4.86 -1.61
C ALA A 131 -12.95 -6.23 -2.17
N ALA A 132 -13.47 -7.32 -1.62
CA ALA A 132 -13.19 -8.67 -2.09
C ALA A 132 -13.69 -8.91 -3.51
N ARG A 133 -14.90 -8.46 -3.87
CA ARG A 133 -15.39 -8.56 -5.26
C ARG A 133 -14.50 -7.82 -6.24
N MET A 134 -14.10 -6.61 -5.91
CA MET A 134 -13.19 -5.80 -6.72
C MET A 134 -11.81 -6.45 -6.90
N VAL A 135 -11.23 -6.96 -5.81
CA VAL A 135 -9.95 -7.67 -5.85
C VAL A 135 -10.06 -8.99 -6.63
N ALA A 136 -11.18 -9.70 -6.53
CA ALA A 136 -11.40 -10.96 -7.22
C ALA A 136 -11.58 -10.80 -8.74
N GLN A 137 -12.17 -9.68 -9.19
CA GLN A 137 -12.40 -9.42 -10.62
C GLN A 137 -11.22 -8.69 -11.30
N GLY A 138 -10.45 -7.91 -10.55
CA GLY A 138 -9.42 -7.04 -11.10
C GLY A 138 -8.27 -7.83 -11.75
N HIS A 139 -7.99 -7.52 -13.01
CA HIS A 139 -6.82 -8.00 -13.74
C HIS A 139 -6.29 -6.87 -14.61
N GLY A 140 -5.00 -6.54 -14.46
CA GLY A 140 -4.36 -5.48 -15.24
C GLY A 140 -3.00 -5.91 -15.79
N ARG A 141 -2.23 -4.93 -16.27
CA ARG A 141 -0.92 -5.15 -16.91
C ARG A 141 0.12 -5.83 -16.00
N ARG A 142 -0.06 -5.77 -14.67
CA ARG A 142 0.79 -6.45 -13.68
C ARG A 142 0.14 -7.71 -13.10
N GLY A 143 -0.87 -8.26 -13.78
CA GLY A 143 -1.57 -9.48 -13.42
C GLY A 143 -2.79 -9.25 -12.53
N ALA A 144 -3.24 -10.31 -11.87
CA ALA A 144 -4.45 -10.30 -11.06
C ALA A 144 -4.30 -9.45 -9.79
N CYS A 145 -5.38 -8.79 -9.38
CA CYS A 145 -5.43 -8.01 -8.15
C CYS A 145 -5.39 -8.91 -6.90
N VAL A 146 -5.91 -10.13 -6.99
CA VAL A 146 -5.81 -11.13 -5.90
C VAL A 146 -4.37 -11.51 -5.60
N ASP A 147 -3.50 -11.61 -6.61
CA ASP A 147 -2.08 -11.95 -6.40
C ASP A 147 -1.34 -10.81 -5.72
N TYR A 148 -1.69 -9.56 -6.06
CA TYR A 148 -1.21 -8.39 -5.32
C TYR A 148 -1.58 -8.46 -3.84
N LEU A 149 -2.85 -8.74 -3.52
CA LEU A 149 -3.29 -8.82 -2.13
C LEU A 149 -2.63 -9.98 -1.38
N LYS A 150 -2.53 -11.16 -2.00
CA LYS A 150 -1.84 -12.33 -1.44
C LYS A 150 -0.39 -12.02 -1.10
N ASN A 151 0.35 -11.45 -2.05
CA ASN A 151 1.76 -11.11 -1.87
C ASN A 151 1.95 -10.03 -0.79
N THR A 152 1.08 -9.02 -0.78
CA THR A 152 1.08 -7.99 0.27
C THR A 152 0.90 -8.61 1.65
N VAL A 153 -0.12 -9.46 1.83
CA VAL A 153 -0.38 -10.12 3.12
C VAL A 153 0.77 -11.04 3.52
N ALA A 154 1.37 -11.75 2.56
CA ALA A 154 2.54 -12.61 2.81
C ALA A 154 3.74 -11.80 3.33
N HIS A 155 4.12 -10.72 2.64
CA HIS A 155 5.22 -9.86 3.07
C HIS A 155 4.97 -9.21 4.43
N LEU A 156 3.73 -8.77 4.70
CA LEU A 156 3.38 -8.23 6.01
C LEU A 156 3.59 -9.28 7.12
N ARG A 157 3.21 -10.54 6.88
CA ARG A 157 3.43 -11.64 7.82
C ARG A 157 4.89 -11.95 8.03
N GLU A 158 5.71 -11.98 6.97
CA GLU A 158 7.17 -12.16 7.05
C GLU A 158 7.81 -11.09 7.94
N MET A 159 7.28 -9.87 7.90
CA MET A 159 7.72 -8.75 8.75
C MET A 159 7.06 -8.75 10.15
N GLY A 160 6.29 -9.77 10.52
CA GLY A 160 5.60 -9.85 11.81
C GLY A 160 4.43 -8.87 11.95
N ILE A 161 3.96 -8.27 10.87
CA ILE A 161 2.84 -7.33 10.84
C ILE A 161 1.56 -8.08 10.47
N ARG A 162 0.69 -8.26 11.47
CA ARG A 162 -0.67 -8.76 11.22
C ARG A 162 -1.61 -7.61 10.88
N ASP A 163 -2.21 -7.67 9.70
CA ASP A 163 -3.21 -6.72 9.21
C ASP A 163 -4.55 -7.42 9.04
N GLN A 164 -5.41 -7.31 10.06
CA GLN A 164 -6.67 -8.06 10.11
C GLN A 164 -7.66 -7.67 9.01
N GLY A 165 -7.61 -6.40 8.56
CA GLY A 165 -8.46 -5.91 7.48
C GLY A 165 -8.12 -6.57 6.16
N LEU A 166 -6.83 -6.55 5.78
CA LEU A 166 -6.37 -7.22 4.56
C LEU A 166 -6.54 -8.73 4.62
N GLU A 167 -6.25 -9.36 5.77
CA GLU A 167 -6.47 -10.80 5.95
C GLU A 167 -7.95 -11.17 5.81
N ARG A 168 -8.87 -10.30 6.22
CA ARG A 168 -10.31 -10.52 6.04
C ARG A 168 -10.71 -10.45 4.58
N VAL A 169 -10.32 -9.40 3.86
CA VAL A 169 -10.61 -9.28 2.43
C VAL A 169 -10.04 -10.47 1.66
N LEU A 170 -8.81 -10.90 1.98
CA LEU A 170 -8.19 -12.04 1.31
C LEU A 170 -8.98 -13.35 1.53
N ARG A 171 -9.54 -13.59 2.73
CA ARG A 171 -10.40 -14.75 2.97
C ARG A 171 -11.69 -14.69 2.15
N GLU A 172 -12.31 -13.52 2.07
CA GLU A 172 -13.56 -13.30 1.32
C GLU A 172 -13.32 -13.47 -0.20
N VAL A 173 -12.19 -12.98 -0.73
CA VAL A 173 -11.76 -13.26 -2.12
C VAL A 173 -11.65 -14.76 -2.35
N GLY A 174 -11.03 -15.50 -1.42
CA GLY A 174 -10.92 -16.95 -1.50
C GLY A 174 -12.29 -17.63 -1.63
N GLN A 175 -13.27 -17.23 -0.83
CA GLN A 175 -14.63 -17.77 -0.89
C GLN A 175 -15.31 -17.49 -2.24
N LEU A 176 -15.18 -16.26 -2.76
CA LEU A 176 -15.75 -15.88 -4.05
C LEU A 176 -15.16 -16.68 -5.21
N LEU A 177 -13.85 -16.95 -5.18
CA LEU A 177 -13.19 -17.72 -6.24
C LEU A 177 -13.56 -19.20 -6.20
N HIS A 178 -13.68 -19.81 -5.01
CA HIS A 178 -14.14 -21.20 -4.88
C HIS A 178 -15.58 -21.39 -5.36
N GLN A 179 -16.46 -20.39 -5.17
CA GLN A 179 -17.85 -20.44 -5.66
C GLN A 179 -17.97 -20.32 -7.19
N ARG A 180 -16.92 -19.85 -7.86
CA ARG A 180 -16.88 -19.65 -9.32
C ARG A 180 -16.30 -20.84 -10.09
N GLU A 181 -15.60 -21.76 -9.41
CA GLU A 181 -15.16 -23.00 -10.05
C GLU A 181 -16.39 -23.87 -10.35
N PRO A 182 -16.67 -24.23 -11.61
CA PRO A 182 -17.74 -25.15 -11.91
C PRO A 182 -17.39 -26.49 -11.26
N VAL A 183 -18.36 -27.10 -10.59
CA VAL A 183 -18.28 -28.50 -10.13
C VAL A 183 -18.00 -29.34 -11.39
N LEU A 184 -16.73 -29.67 -11.62
CA LEU A 184 -16.34 -30.60 -12.67
C LEU A 184 -17.00 -31.94 -12.34
N ASP A 185 -17.98 -32.24 -13.19
CA ASP A 185 -18.71 -33.49 -13.38
C ASP A 185 -18.14 -34.67 -12.58
N ARG A 186 -18.76 -34.97 -11.43
CA ARG A 186 -18.62 -36.29 -10.80
C ARG A 186 -19.32 -37.28 -11.70
N LYS A 187 -18.58 -37.87 -12.64
CA LYS A 187 -19.07 -39.06 -13.37
C LYS A 187 -19.27 -40.20 -12.37
N PRO A 188 -20.42 -40.91 -12.42
CA PRO A 188 -20.73 -42.01 -11.51
C PRO A 188 -19.80 -43.21 -11.69
#